data_AF-A0A6N7VGY0-F1
#
_entry.id   AF-A0A6N7VGY0-F1
#
_cell.length_a   1.000
_cell.length_b   1.000
_cell.length_c   1.000
_cell.angle_alpha   90.00
_cell.angle_beta   90.00
_cell.angle_gamma   90.00
#
_symmetry.space_group_name_H-M   'P 1'
#
loop_
_entity.id
_entity.type
_entity.pdbx_description
1 polymer ?
#
loop_
_entity_poly.entity_id
_entity_poly.type
_entity_poly.pdbx_seq_one_letter_code
_entity_poly.pdbx_strand_id
1 'polypeptide(L)'
;MIVRIDDRLRDPNIVSSWANFLKVDKVIVLNDKLSRLNLEKKLIRLEIDNGIRVIFLEHKDLENAILEEDSTRTLIFVSTVKDVEKLISLGIKIDLIALGQKEFQKGLKALSEDFYVDRKDLEFLNEMTKEGKDILIQENPYSSKRNINNLFII
;
A
#
# COMPACT_ATOMS: atom_id res chain seq x y z
N MET A 1 0.31 -1.71 -11.55
CA MET A 1 0.13 -2.06 -10.12
C MET A 1 0.20 -0.83 -9.25
N ILE A 2 -0.70 -0.72 -8.28
CA ILE A 2 -0.68 0.32 -7.24
C ILE A 2 -0.29 -0.33 -5.92
N VAL A 3 0.61 0.28 -5.17
CA VAL A 3 0.96 -0.15 -3.82
C VAL A 3 0.58 0.95 -2.83
N ARG A 4 -0.26 0.62 -1.85
CA ARG A 4 -0.74 1.52 -0.82
C ARG A 4 -0.16 1.15 0.53
N ILE A 5 0.52 2.12 1.17
CA ILE A 5 1.00 2.00 2.54
C ILE A 5 -0.08 2.54 3.46
N ASP A 6 -0.72 1.67 4.26
CA ASP A 6 -1.79 2.07 5.18
C ASP A 6 -1.85 1.14 6.41
N ASP A 7 -1.67 1.69 7.61
CA ASP A 7 -1.82 0.95 8.88
C ASP A 7 -3.27 0.49 9.10
N ARG A 8 -4.25 1.10 8.41
CA ARG A 8 -5.68 0.72 8.43
C ARG A 8 -6.01 -0.42 7.47
N LEU A 9 -5.04 -1.17 6.96
CA LEU A 9 -5.28 -2.33 6.07
C LEU A 9 -6.15 -3.45 6.68
N ARG A 10 -6.47 -3.37 7.97
CA ARG A 10 -7.42 -4.25 8.67
C ARG A 10 -8.87 -3.75 8.64
N ASP A 11 -9.08 -2.48 8.29
CA ASP A 11 -10.40 -1.88 8.18
C ASP A 11 -11.03 -2.28 6.83
N PRO A 12 -12.12 -3.08 6.84
CA PRO A 12 -12.82 -3.49 5.63
C PRO A 12 -13.24 -2.31 4.74
N ASN A 13 -13.62 -1.17 5.33
CA ASN A 13 -14.09 0.00 4.60
C ASN A 13 -12.97 0.67 3.81
N ILE A 14 -11.76 0.74 4.39
CA ILE A 14 -10.59 1.29 3.70
C ILE A 14 -10.21 0.40 2.53
N VAL A 15 -10.11 -0.92 2.74
CA VAL A 15 -9.73 -1.84 1.67
C VAL A 15 -10.77 -1.84 0.55
N SER A 16 -12.06 -1.94 0.88
CA SER A 16 -13.16 -1.96 -0.09
C SER A 16 -13.27 -0.65 -0.87
N SER A 17 -13.27 0.51 -0.19
CA SER A 17 -13.43 1.80 -0.86
C SER A 17 -12.34 2.05 -1.92
N TRP A 18 -11.09 1.71 -1.61
CA TRP A 18 -9.99 1.83 -2.55
C TRP A 18 -10.07 0.82 -3.69
N ALA A 19 -10.40 -0.44 -3.40
CA ALA A 19 -10.55 -1.46 -4.42
C ALA A 19 -11.62 -1.07 -5.46
N ASN A 20 -12.77 -0.61 -4.97
CA ASN A 20 -13.90 -0.19 -5.80
C ASN A 20 -13.61 1.10 -6.57
N PHE A 21 -13.01 2.11 -5.92
CA PHE A 21 -12.68 3.38 -6.58
C PHE A 21 -11.69 3.21 -7.73
N LEU A 22 -10.63 2.42 -7.51
CA LEU A 22 -9.63 2.09 -8.52
C LEU A 22 -10.13 1.06 -9.54
N LYS A 23 -11.30 0.47 -9.27
CA LYS A 23 -11.92 -0.61 -10.05
C LYS A 23 -10.97 -1.77 -10.26
N VAL A 24 -10.16 -2.15 -9.28
CA VAL A 24 -9.13 -3.19 -9.47
C VAL A 24 -9.74 -4.58 -9.66
N ASP A 25 -9.01 -5.47 -10.31
CA ASP A 25 -9.44 -6.86 -10.50
C ASP A 25 -8.93 -7.74 -9.33
N LYS A 26 -7.87 -7.29 -8.64
CA LYS A 26 -7.20 -8.02 -7.58
C LYS A 26 -6.73 -7.08 -6.46
N VAL A 27 -7.00 -7.48 -5.22
CA VAL A 27 -6.44 -6.89 -4.00
C VAL A 27 -5.53 -7.90 -3.33
N ILE A 28 -4.31 -7.48 -3.01
CA ILE A 28 -3.38 -8.23 -2.18
C ILE A 28 -3.19 -7.46 -0.89
N VAL A 29 -3.36 -8.12 0.26
CA VAL A 29 -3.00 -7.55 1.56
C VAL A 29 -1.80 -8.32 2.09
N LEU A 30 -0.63 -7.67 2.04
CA LEU A 30 0.64 -8.23 2.49
C LEU A 30 0.86 -7.84 3.96
N ASN A 31 0.53 -8.76 4.87
CA ASN A 31 0.70 -8.53 6.30
C ASN A 31 0.65 -9.86 7.08
N ASP A 32 1.78 -10.24 7.69
CA ASP A 32 1.93 -11.54 8.36
C ASP A 32 0.94 -11.78 9.49
N LYS A 33 0.53 -10.72 10.18
CA LYS A 33 -0.43 -10.82 11.27
C LYS A 33 -1.83 -11.01 10.70
N LEU A 34 -2.28 -10.12 9.82
CA LEU A 34 -3.63 -10.16 9.26
C LEU A 34 -3.88 -11.42 8.41
N SER A 35 -2.87 -11.93 7.70
CA SER A 35 -3.01 -13.15 6.89
C SER A 35 -3.43 -14.37 7.72
N ARG A 36 -3.19 -14.35 9.04
CA ARG A 36 -3.55 -15.42 9.99
C ARG A 36 -4.88 -15.19 10.71
N LEU A 37 -5.49 -14.01 10.55
CA LEU A 37 -6.71 -13.62 11.27
C LEU A 37 -7.97 -13.93 10.44
N ASN A 38 -8.65 -15.03 10.76
CA ASN A 38 -9.76 -15.53 9.94
C ASN A 38 -11.00 -14.63 9.94
N LEU A 39 -11.30 -13.96 11.05
CA LEU A 39 -12.47 -13.09 11.15
C LEU A 39 -12.29 -11.83 10.29
N GLU A 40 -11.17 -11.15 10.43
CA GLU A 40 -10.82 -9.92 9.71
C GLU A 40 -10.74 -10.17 8.20
N LYS A 41 -10.09 -11.28 7.80
CA LYS A 41 -10.08 -11.71 6.38
C LYS A 41 -11.49 -11.93 5.83
N LYS A 42 -12.40 -12.49 6.65
CA LYS A 42 -13.80 -12.72 6.27
C LYS A 42 -14.54 -11.39 6.13
N LEU A 43 -14.38 -10.47 7.09
CA LEU A 43 -15.02 -9.16 7.05
C LEU A 43 -14.58 -8.34 5.82
N ILE A 44 -13.28 -8.28 5.55
CA ILE A 44 -12.74 -7.60 4.36
C ILE A 44 -13.35 -8.18 3.07
N ARG A 45 -13.48 -9.50 2.98
CA ARG A 45 -14.07 -10.16 1.79
C ARG A 45 -15.57 -9.88 1.63
N LEU A 46 -16.31 -9.62 2.71
CA LEU A 46 -17.74 -9.33 2.64
C LEU A 46 -18.03 -7.90 2.15
N GLU A 47 -17.11 -6.97 2.39
CA GLU A 47 -17.25 -5.56 1.95
C GLU A 47 -16.80 -5.33 0.51
N ILE A 48 -16.09 -6.28 -0.10
CA ILE A 48 -15.51 -6.13 -1.44
C ILE A 48 -16.50 -6.64 -2.50
N ASP A 49 -16.65 -5.87 -3.59
CA ASP A 49 -17.58 -6.16 -4.67
C ASP A 49 -17.32 -7.54 -5.33
N ASN A 50 -18.40 -8.18 -5.77
CA ASN A 50 -18.33 -9.44 -6.52
C ASN A 50 -17.51 -9.25 -7.79
N GLY A 51 -16.41 -10.00 -7.92
CA GLY A 51 -15.52 -9.98 -9.08
C GLY A 51 -14.10 -9.53 -8.76
N ILE A 52 -13.87 -8.87 -7.61
CA ILE A 52 -12.52 -8.52 -7.16
C ILE A 52 -11.93 -9.68 -6.35
N ARG A 53 -10.79 -10.22 -6.80
CA ARG A 53 -10.09 -11.29 -6.08
C ARG A 53 -9.30 -10.73 -4.90
N VAL A 54 -9.50 -11.25 -3.70
CA VAL A 54 -8.80 -10.79 -2.47
C VAL A 54 -7.88 -11.86 -1.92
N ILE A 55 -6.58 -11.56 -1.86
CA ILE A 55 -5.53 -12.44 -1.39
C ILE A 55 -4.86 -11.83 -0.16
N PHE A 56 -4.64 -12.65 0.87
CA PHE A 56 -3.88 -12.25 2.05
C PHE A 56 -2.59 -13.05 2.07
N LEU A 57 -1.45 -12.36 2.16
CA LEU A 57 -0.13 -12.97 2.09
C LEU A 57 0.70 -12.67 3.33
N GLU A 58 1.52 -13.65 3.71
CA GLU A 58 2.69 -13.42 4.55
C GLU A 58 3.87 -13.02 3.64
N HIS A 59 4.85 -12.28 4.18
CA HIS A 59 6.04 -11.85 3.44
C HIS A 59 6.88 -13.01 2.94
N LYS A 60 6.88 -14.14 3.65
CA LYS A 60 7.57 -15.37 3.22
C LYS A 60 6.99 -15.96 1.93
N ASP A 61 5.72 -15.70 1.64
CA ASP A 61 5.00 -16.28 0.50
C ASP A 61 4.97 -15.29 -0.69
N LEU A 62 5.51 -14.08 -0.50
CA LEU A 62 5.48 -12.99 -1.46
C LEU A 62 6.12 -13.36 -2.79
N GLU A 63 7.33 -13.92 -2.75
CA GLU A 63 8.11 -14.27 -3.94
C GLU A 63 7.37 -15.27 -4.83
N ASN A 64 6.75 -16.29 -4.22
CA ASN A 64 5.99 -17.30 -4.96
C ASN A 64 4.68 -16.75 -5.54
N ALA A 65 3.96 -15.93 -4.77
CA ALA A 65 2.65 -15.42 -5.18
C ALA A 65 2.71 -14.40 -6.33
N ILE A 66 3.83 -13.70 -6.48
CA ILE A 66 4.00 -12.64 -7.49
C ILE A 66 4.60 -13.15 -8.81
N LEU A 67 5.37 -14.25 -8.79
CA LEU A 67 5.84 -14.90 -10.02
C LEU A 67 4.68 -15.41 -10.90
N GLU A 68 3.50 -15.59 -10.32
CA GLU A 68 2.27 -15.98 -11.03
C GLU A 68 1.47 -14.80 -11.61
N GLU A 69 1.97 -13.55 -11.58
CA GLU A 69 1.15 -12.41 -11.97
C GLU A 69 0.80 -12.35 -13.47
N ASP A 70 -0.47 -12.67 -13.72
CA ASP A 70 -1.27 -12.23 -14.87
C ASP A 70 -1.36 -10.70 -14.99
N SER A 71 -1.72 -10.24 -16.18
CA SER A 71 -1.93 -8.85 -16.62
C SER A 71 -3.09 -8.10 -15.92
N THR A 72 -3.41 -8.43 -14.66
CA THR A 72 -4.55 -7.89 -13.90
C THR A 72 -4.25 -6.55 -13.23
N ARG A 73 -5.26 -5.69 -13.07
CA ARG A 73 -5.11 -4.45 -12.30
C ARG A 73 -5.08 -4.79 -10.81
N THR A 74 -3.88 -4.78 -10.24
CA THR A 74 -3.64 -5.13 -8.83
C THR A 74 -3.46 -3.88 -7.96
N LEU A 75 -4.14 -3.88 -6.80
CA LEU A 75 -3.84 -3.03 -5.64
C LEU A 75 -3.21 -3.88 -4.52
N ILE A 76 -2.05 -3.47 -4.02
CA ILE A 76 -1.39 -4.11 -2.89
C ILE A 76 -1.45 -3.18 -1.68
N PHE A 77 -1.96 -3.67 -0.56
CA PHE A 77 -1.84 -3.01 0.75
C PHE A 77 -0.64 -3.55 1.50
N VAL A 78 0.17 -2.65 2.04
CA VAL A 78 1.34 -2.93 2.89
C VAL A 78 1.31 -2.02 4.12
N SER A 79 2.11 -2.34 5.15
CA SER A 79 2.19 -1.54 6.37
C SER A 79 3.36 -0.57 6.39
N THR A 80 4.41 -0.81 5.59
CA THR A 80 5.65 -0.04 5.69
C THR A 80 6.23 0.33 4.34
N VAL A 81 7.08 1.37 4.33
CA VAL A 81 7.88 1.75 3.15
C VAL A 81 8.86 0.64 2.76
N LYS A 82 9.40 -0.08 3.74
CA LYS A 82 10.28 -1.23 3.53
C LYS A 82 9.61 -2.36 2.73
N ASP A 83 8.31 -2.55 2.89
CA ASP A 83 7.57 -3.54 2.09
C ASP A 83 7.59 -3.15 0.60
N VAL A 84 7.48 -1.85 0.30
CA VAL A 84 7.61 -1.30 -1.05
C VAL A 84 9.02 -1.51 -1.60
N GLU A 85 10.05 -1.22 -0.80
CA GLU A 85 11.45 -1.49 -1.16
C GLU A 85 11.66 -2.97 -1.52
N LYS A 86 11.13 -3.91 -0.72
CA LYS A 86 11.22 -5.35 -1.00
C LYS A 86 10.48 -5.71 -2.29
N LEU A 87 9.28 -5.19 -2.53
CA LEU A 87 8.55 -5.41 -3.78
C LEU A 87 9.37 -4.97 -5.00
N ILE A 88 9.97 -3.78 -4.96
CA ILE A 88 10.81 -3.28 -6.06
C ILE A 88 12.06 -4.16 -6.24
N SER A 89 12.70 -4.59 -5.15
CA SER A 89 13.88 -5.47 -5.21
C SER A 89 13.60 -6.84 -5.86
N LEU A 90 12.34 -7.28 -5.84
CA LEU A 90 11.86 -8.50 -6.50
C LEU A 90 11.52 -8.27 -7.98
N GLY A 91 11.79 -7.09 -8.53
CA GLY A 91 11.54 -6.75 -9.93
C GLY A 91 10.10 -6.33 -10.21
N ILE A 92 9.29 -6.06 -9.17
CA ILE A 92 7.87 -5.72 -9.36
C ILE A 92 7.75 -4.29 -9.87
N LYS A 93 7.08 -4.15 -11.01
CA LYS A 93 6.79 -2.84 -11.57
C LYS A 93 5.62 -2.19 -10.85
N ILE A 94 5.96 -1.25 -9.97
CA ILE A 94 5.00 -0.36 -9.30
C ILE A 94 4.80 0.89 -10.16
N ASP A 95 3.54 1.17 -10.52
CA ASP A 95 3.16 2.37 -11.29
C ASP A 95 2.91 3.56 -10.37
N LEU A 96 2.37 3.32 -9.17
CA LEU A 96 2.05 4.35 -8.18
C LEU A 96 2.26 3.82 -6.76
N ILE A 97 2.96 4.60 -5.93
CA ILE A 97 3.02 4.42 -4.48
C ILE A 97 2.01 5.39 -3.84
N ALA A 98 0.98 4.85 -3.21
CA ALA A 98 -0.02 5.63 -2.49
C ALA A 98 0.27 5.61 -0.98
N LEU A 99 0.47 6.80 -0.41
CA LEU A 99 0.66 6.99 1.02
C LEU A 99 -0.71 7.28 1.65
N GLY A 100 -1.19 6.33 2.45
CA GLY A 100 -2.44 6.40 3.19
C GLY A 100 -2.23 6.97 4.59
N GLN A 101 -2.49 6.14 5.59
CA GLN A 101 -2.18 6.45 6.98
C GLN A 101 -1.00 5.62 7.49
N LYS A 102 -0.10 6.26 8.23
CA LYS A 102 0.96 5.59 8.98
C LYS A 102 1.00 6.20 10.37
N GLU A 103 0.64 5.47 11.41
CA GLU A 103 0.55 6.00 12.77
C GLU A 103 1.90 6.49 13.29
N PHE A 104 1.87 7.57 14.09
CA PHE A 104 3.07 8.03 14.80
C PHE A 104 3.58 6.97 15.75
N GLN A 105 4.89 6.72 15.68
CA GLN A 105 5.63 5.93 16.64
C GLN A 105 6.84 6.75 17.09
N LYS A 106 7.33 6.48 18.30
CA LYS A 106 8.49 7.19 18.85
C LYS A 106 9.67 7.10 17.89
N GLY A 107 10.17 8.25 17.43
CA GLY A 107 11.28 8.36 16.48
C GLY A 107 10.88 8.67 15.05
N LEU A 108 9.59 8.61 14.70
CA LEU A 108 9.09 9.03 13.39
C LEU A 108 8.88 10.54 13.34
N LYS A 109 8.92 11.10 12.13
CA LYS A 109 8.57 12.49 11.83
C LYS A 109 7.39 12.53 10.88
N ALA A 110 6.55 13.56 10.98
CA ALA A 110 5.43 13.72 10.07
C ALA A 110 5.93 14.07 8.65
N LEU A 111 5.53 13.28 7.66
CA LEU A 111 5.61 13.64 6.23
C LEU A 111 4.33 14.37 5.80
N SER A 112 3.20 13.94 6.35
CA SER A 112 1.92 14.66 6.32
C SER A 112 1.15 14.45 7.61
N GLU A 113 -0.04 15.04 7.71
CA GLU A 113 -0.94 14.93 8.86
C GLU A 113 -1.15 13.47 9.30
N ASP A 114 -1.41 12.57 8.34
CA ASP A 114 -1.69 11.16 8.61
C ASP A 114 -0.55 10.19 8.30
N PHE A 115 0.63 10.68 7.91
CA PHE A 115 1.71 9.80 7.45
C PHE A 115 3.04 10.17 8.08
N TYR A 116 3.57 9.27 8.91
CA TYR A 116 4.79 9.46 9.67
C TYR A 116 5.87 8.48 9.22
N VAL A 117 7.09 8.97 9.07
CA VAL A 117 8.22 8.23 8.48
C VAL A 117 9.48 8.41 9.30
N ASP A 118 10.39 7.45 9.24
CA ASP A 118 11.74 7.65 9.74
C ASP A 118 12.66 8.25 8.67
N ARG A 119 13.95 8.39 8.99
CA ARG A 119 14.94 8.95 8.06
C ARG A 119 15.18 8.04 6.84
N LYS A 120 15.19 6.72 7.02
CA LYS A 120 15.43 5.76 5.93
C LYS A 120 14.26 5.72 4.97
N ASP A 121 13.04 5.73 5.51
CA ASP A 121 11.81 5.86 4.74
C ASP A 121 11.83 7.12 3.87
N LEU A 122 12.24 8.26 4.46
CA LEU A 122 12.37 9.54 3.76
C LEU A 122 13.42 9.47 2.63
N GLU A 123 14.59 8.90 2.92
CA GLU A 123 15.68 8.74 1.94
C GLU A 123 15.22 7.88 0.75
N PHE A 124 14.56 6.76 1.01
CA PHE A 124 14.01 5.87 -0.02
C PHE A 124 12.93 6.56 -0.86
N LEU A 125 11.94 7.21 -0.24
CA LEU A 125 10.86 7.90 -0.98
C LEU A 125 11.41 9.04 -1.85
N ASN A 126 12.46 9.73 -1.40
CA ASN A 126 13.14 10.76 -2.17
C ASN A 126 13.92 10.17 -3.36
N GLU A 127 14.59 9.03 -3.17
CA GLU A 127 15.27 8.32 -4.26
C GLU A 127 14.26 7.87 -5.33
N MET A 128 13.17 7.22 -4.94
CA MET A 128 12.10 6.81 -5.86
C MET A 128 11.49 7.99 -6.62
N THR A 129 11.34 9.13 -5.94
CA THR A 129 10.90 10.38 -6.59
C THR A 129 11.88 10.83 -7.68
N LYS A 130 13.20 10.79 -7.41
CA LYS A 130 14.23 11.17 -8.39
C LYS A 130 14.31 10.21 -9.57
N GLU A 131 13.95 8.94 -9.37
CA GLU A 131 13.81 7.94 -10.42
C GLU A 131 12.51 8.09 -11.24
N GLY A 132 11.67 9.08 -10.91
CA GLY A 132 10.44 9.38 -11.63
C GLY A 132 9.26 8.51 -11.24
N LYS A 133 9.28 7.87 -10.05
CA LYS A 133 8.11 7.19 -9.50
C LYS A 133 7.07 8.19 -9.03
N ASP A 134 5.82 7.95 -9.38
CA ASP A 134 4.71 8.70 -8.82
C ASP A 134 4.44 8.24 -7.38
N ILE A 135 4.51 9.20 -6.45
CA ILE A 135 4.21 8.98 -5.04
C ILE A 135 3.20 10.03 -4.58
N LEU A 136 2.02 9.57 -4.17
CA LEU A 136 0.88 10.41 -3.84
C LEU A 136 0.42 10.15 -2.41
N ILE A 137 0.21 11.23 -1.65
CA ILE A 137 -0.50 11.19 -0.38
C ILE A 137 -1.98 11.38 -0.66
N GLN A 138 -2.78 10.41 -0.22
CA GLN A 138 -4.24 10.46 -0.30
C GLN A 138 -4.84 9.59 0.79
N GLU A 139 -5.58 10.20 1.70
CA GLU A 139 -6.09 9.55 2.90
C GLU A 139 -7.20 8.53 2.57
N ASN A 140 -8.14 8.92 1.70
CA ASN A 140 -9.21 8.06 1.21
C ASN A 140 -9.54 8.42 -0.26
N PRO A 141 -10.32 7.59 -0.98
CA PRO A 141 -10.56 7.81 -2.42
C PRO A 141 -11.11 9.18 -2.80
N TYR A 142 -11.82 9.84 -1.88
CA TYR A 142 -12.51 11.10 -2.10
C TYR A 142 -11.78 12.31 -1.51
N SER A 143 -10.71 12.09 -0.75
CA SER A 143 -9.89 13.17 -0.20
C SER A 143 -8.99 13.79 -1.26
N SER A 144 -8.56 15.03 -1.03
CA SER A 144 -7.53 15.69 -1.85
C SER A 144 -6.26 14.83 -1.96
N LYS A 145 -5.75 14.71 -3.18
CA LYS A 145 -4.47 14.04 -3.48
C LYS A 145 -3.35 15.05 -3.57
N ARG A 146 -2.17 14.72 -3.04
CA ARG A 146 -0.97 15.57 -3.11
C ARG A 146 0.24 14.74 -3.52
N ASN A 147 1.05 15.25 -4.42
CA ASN A 147 2.32 14.63 -4.79
C ASN A 147 3.42 15.07 -3.80
N ILE A 148 4.29 14.15 -3.40
CA ILE A 148 5.36 14.42 -2.42
C ILE A 148 6.59 15.12 -3.00
N ASN A 149 6.69 15.28 -4.32
CA ASN A 149 7.82 15.94 -4.99
C ASN A 149 8.11 17.34 -4.41
N ASN A 150 7.07 18.03 -3.94
CA ASN A 150 7.18 19.37 -3.35
C ASN A 150 7.46 19.37 -1.85
N LEU A 151 7.49 18.19 -1.19
CA LEU A 151 7.69 18.06 0.26
C LEU A 151 9.16 17.92 0.65
N PHE A 152 10.03 17.53 -0.29
CA PHE A 152 11.47 17.37 -0.06
C PHE A 152 12.29 18.64 -0.39
N ILE A 153 11.63 19.74 -0.74
CA ILE A 153 12.26 21.04 -1.01
C ILE A 153 12.48 21.75 0.33
N ILE A 154 13.51 21.35 1.07
CA ILE A 154 14.06 22.13 2.20
C ILE A 154 15.59 22.01 2.18
#